data_AF-A0A7S3G2E5-F1
#
_entry.id   AF-A0A7S3G2E5-F1
#
_cell.length_a   1.000
_cell.length_b   1.000
_cell.length_c   1.000
_cell.angle_alpha   90.00
_cell.angle_beta   90.00
_cell.angle_gamma   90.00
#
_symmetry.space_group_name_H-M   'P 1'
#
loop_
_entity.id
_entity.type
_entity.pdbx_description
1 polymer ?
#
loop_
_entity_poly.entity_id
_entity_poly.type
_entity_poly.pdbx_seq_one_letter_code
_entity_poly.pdbx_strand_id
1 'polypeptide(L)'
;MNFHLQAAGSKRVVENFSSCLQDCVCWCQLCTHIMVDFPADDVLALNDFTARSAKFLKLLKGRGLTVPLLPEHVAKGIPEMNLLLAIELFRVSPGLKTSMDQVKVSLDGAWDHLIAFESMVEAEERKTYKLMAQGELGDDIGPLPGWSDEFHQMQIMLNHVQGQLQEKRQSASQMATICSKLQQQVSDLGVSIVEQRVKGETVSVFDTRSLRERKKFTKLFRERIQDLLSKESDPDGEHHKCETILERYVDLLQQTYRYYGTLDGGLTISMKEFWKFAKDCKLASKSLPLAAIDVIFVRSNWKSSEGSGDIHNPERELIPGEFSESLLRISSAKYDGSARTLSQKLQTLIDMNILKFAGRADPNKVSDRLLPSCTYISLNAHEVAERFCQA
;
A
#
# COMPACT_ATOMS: atom_id res chain seq x y z
N MET A 1 0.78 0.06 -9.42
CA MET A 1 1.92 0.95 -9.72
C MET A 1 3.28 0.27 -9.51
N ASN A 2 3.72 -0.03 -8.28
CA ASN A 2 5.06 -0.61 -8.03
C ASN A 2 5.35 -1.90 -8.81
N PHE A 3 4.35 -2.78 -8.98
CA PHE A 3 4.44 -3.97 -9.84
C PHE A 3 4.94 -3.63 -11.27
N HIS A 4 4.33 -2.65 -11.94
CA HIS A 4 4.72 -2.22 -13.28
C HIS A 4 6.05 -1.47 -13.29
N LEU A 5 6.33 -0.66 -12.26
CA LEU A 5 7.62 0.03 -12.15
C LEU A 5 8.79 -0.95 -12.03
N GLN A 6 8.62 -2.00 -11.23
CA GLN A 6 9.60 -3.07 -11.09
C GLN A 6 9.78 -3.81 -12.42
N ALA A 7 8.67 -4.16 -13.10
CA ALA A 7 8.71 -4.79 -14.42
C ALA A 7 9.36 -3.89 -15.50
N ALA A 8 9.30 -2.57 -15.34
CA ALA A 8 9.98 -1.59 -16.19
C ALA A 8 11.46 -1.36 -15.80
N GLY A 9 12.00 -2.09 -14.82
CA GLY A 9 13.38 -1.94 -14.35
C GLY A 9 13.64 -0.69 -13.50
N SER A 10 12.59 -0.05 -12.98
CA SER A 10 12.75 1.09 -12.08
C SER A 10 13.36 0.67 -10.74
N LYS A 11 14.34 1.43 -10.26
CA LYS A 11 14.90 1.27 -8.92
C LYS A 11 14.11 2.04 -7.84
N ARG A 12 13.15 2.89 -8.25
CA ARG A 12 12.34 3.68 -7.33
C ARG A 12 11.15 2.87 -6.85
N VAL A 13 10.88 2.95 -5.55
CA VAL A 13 9.66 2.42 -4.94
C VAL A 13 8.76 3.60 -4.60
N VAL A 14 7.52 3.58 -5.08
CA VAL A 14 6.52 4.58 -4.74
C VAL A 14 5.90 4.20 -3.40
N GLU A 15 6.27 4.94 -2.36
CA GLU A 15 5.77 4.74 -0.99
C GLU A 15 4.63 5.70 -0.62
N ASN A 16 4.43 6.77 -1.40
CA ASN A 16 3.35 7.73 -1.21
C ASN A 16 2.92 8.35 -2.55
N PHE A 17 1.73 8.96 -2.58
CA PHE A 17 1.23 9.69 -3.74
C PHE A 17 1.64 11.18 -3.74
N SER A 18 2.62 11.58 -2.92
CA SER A 18 3.11 12.96 -2.87
C SER A 18 4.51 13.09 -3.45
N SER A 19 5.53 13.12 -2.59
CA SER A 19 6.92 13.40 -2.96
C SER A 19 7.49 12.36 -3.93
N CYS A 20 7.01 11.10 -3.90
CA CYS A 20 7.48 10.06 -4.82
C CYS A 20 7.06 10.29 -6.28
N LEU A 21 6.06 11.15 -6.53
CA LEU A 21 5.41 11.30 -7.82
C LEU A 21 5.49 12.73 -8.38
N GLN A 22 5.92 13.70 -7.57
CA GLN A 22 5.93 15.13 -7.92
C GLN A 22 6.82 15.48 -9.12
N ASP A 23 7.87 14.68 -9.39
CA ASP A 23 8.79 14.90 -10.50
C ASP A 23 8.37 14.19 -11.80
N CYS A 24 7.19 13.56 -11.83
CA CYS A 24 6.68 12.76 -12.95
C CYS A 24 7.59 11.61 -13.44
N VAL A 25 8.70 11.28 -12.80
CA VAL A 25 9.61 10.24 -13.29
C VAL A 25 8.95 8.87 -13.21
N CYS A 26 8.41 8.55 -12.04
CA CYS A 26 7.67 7.29 -11.83
C CYS A 26 6.42 7.23 -12.72
N TRP A 27 5.76 8.37 -12.96
CA TRP A 27 4.62 8.45 -13.86
C TRP A 27 4.98 8.11 -15.30
N CYS A 28 6.06 8.69 -15.82
CA CYS A 28 6.52 8.44 -17.18
C CYS A 28 6.97 6.99 -17.36
N GLN A 29 7.75 6.44 -16.41
CA GLN A 29 8.17 5.04 -16.44
C GLN A 29 6.98 4.08 -16.43
N LEU A 30 5.98 4.36 -15.58
CA LEU A 30 4.75 3.59 -15.54
C LEU A 30 4.03 3.63 -16.90
N CYS A 31 3.85 4.82 -17.47
CA CYS A 31 3.12 4.98 -18.73
C CYS A 31 3.86 4.35 -19.91
N THR A 32 5.19 4.46 -20.00
CA THR A 32 5.99 3.76 -21.02
C THR A 32 5.85 2.24 -20.94
N HIS A 33 5.65 1.69 -19.74
CA HIS A 33 5.47 0.25 -19.57
C HIS A 33 4.05 -0.23 -19.92
N ILE A 34 3.01 0.54 -19.54
CA ILE A 34 1.60 0.11 -19.68
C ILE A 34 0.90 0.70 -20.92
N MET A 35 1.51 1.67 -21.60
CA MET A 35 0.96 2.31 -22.80
C MET A 35 1.98 2.22 -23.93
N VAL A 36 1.54 1.70 -25.08
CA VAL A 36 2.35 1.65 -26.29
C VAL A 36 2.71 3.07 -26.74
N ASP A 37 3.96 3.27 -27.14
CA ASP A 37 4.49 4.53 -27.68
C ASP A 37 4.25 5.78 -26.81
N PHE A 38 4.39 5.64 -25.49
CA PHE A 38 4.36 6.81 -24.59
C PHE A 38 5.69 7.60 -24.65
N PRO A 39 5.70 8.87 -25.11
CA PRO A 39 6.92 9.63 -25.33
C PRO A 39 7.45 10.24 -24.02
N ALA A 40 8.01 9.38 -23.15
CA ALA A 40 8.50 9.78 -21.83
C ALA A 40 9.70 10.73 -21.89
N ASP A 41 10.66 10.51 -22.79
CA ASP A 41 11.89 11.31 -22.89
C ASP A 41 11.57 12.80 -23.11
N ASP A 42 10.54 13.03 -23.92
CA ASP A 42 9.96 14.32 -24.23
C ASP A 42 9.44 15.07 -23.00
N VAL A 43 8.87 14.35 -22.05
CA VAL A 43 8.39 14.89 -20.77
C VAL A 43 9.57 15.11 -19.84
N LEU A 44 10.45 14.11 -19.71
CA LEU A 44 11.57 14.11 -18.77
C LEU A 44 12.68 15.10 -19.12
N ALA A 45 12.79 15.53 -20.38
CA ALA A 45 13.71 16.58 -20.82
C ALA A 45 13.39 17.97 -20.22
N LEU A 46 12.18 18.18 -19.69
CA LEU A 46 11.80 19.44 -19.05
C LEU A 46 12.32 19.48 -17.60
N ASN A 47 13.07 20.53 -17.24
CA ASN A 47 13.63 20.69 -15.90
C ASN A 47 12.60 21.13 -14.84
N ASP A 48 11.62 21.93 -15.23
CA ASP A 48 10.57 22.44 -14.32
C ASP A 48 9.46 21.41 -14.10
N PHE A 49 9.10 21.14 -12.83
CA PHE A 49 8.12 20.12 -12.47
C PHE A 49 6.70 20.46 -12.94
N THR A 50 6.33 21.74 -12.95
CA THR A 50 5.02 22.19 -13.42
C THR A 50 4.89 22.04 -14.93
N ALA A 51 5.91 22.45 -15.70
CA ALA A 51 5.98 22.27 -17.13
C ALA A 51 5.99 20.77 -17.52
N ARG A 52 6.74 19.95 -16.77
CA ARG A 52 6.77 18.50 -16.94
C ARG A 52 5.39 17.89 -16.70
N SER A 53 4.74 18.26 -15.59
CA SER A 53 3.39 17.81 -15.25
C SER A 53 2.36 18.24 -16.30
N ALA A 54 2.47 19.46 -16.84
CA ALA A 54 1.60 19.96 -17.89
C ALA A 54 1.74 19.15 -19.19
N LYS A 55 2.98 18.88 -19.62
CA LYS A 55 3.24 18.05 -20.81
C LYS A 55 2.75 16.61 -20.59
N PHE A 56 3.01 16.03 -19.41
CA PHE A 56 2.53 14.71 -19.02
C PHE A 56 1.00 14.60 -19.10
N LEU A 57 0.27 15.50 -18.43
CA LEU A 57 -1.20 15.50 -18.43
C LEU A 57 -1.78 15.73 -19.83
N LYS A 58 -1.15 16.56 -20.67
CA LYS A 58 -1.56 16.75 -22.07
C LYS A 58 -1.48 15.43 -22.87
N LEU A 59 -0.41 14.66 -22.69
CA LEU A 59 -0.25 13.36 -23.36
C LEU A 59 -1.26 12.32 -22.89
N LEU A 60 -1.65 12.36 -21.61
CA LEU A 60 -2.67 11.47 -21.06
C LEU A 60 -4.08 11.84 -21.50
N LYS A 61 -4.41 13.13 -21.61
CA LYS A 61 -5.69 13.58 -22.17
C LYS A 61 -5.91 13.06 -23.59
N GLY A 62 -4.86 13.09 -24.41
CA GLY A 62 -4.89 12.50 -25.76
C GLY A 62 -5.09 10.98 -25.78
N ARG A 63 -5.01 10.31 -24.63
CA ARG A 63 -5.20 8.86 -24.44
C ARG A 63 -6.47 8.54 -23.64
N GLY A 64 -7.40 9.49 -23.51
CA GLY A 64 -8.71 9.26 -22.89
C GLY A 64 -8.76 9.48 -21.37
N LEU A 65 -7.72 10.08 -20.77
CA LEU A 65 -7.78 10.51 -19.38
C LEU A 65 -8.72 11.71 -19.24
N THR A 66 -9.83 11.57 -18.49
CA THR A 66 -10.86 12.62 -18.39
C THR A 66 -10.78 13.44 -17.09
N VAL A 67 -9.99 13.01 -16.10
CA VAL A 67 -9.95 13.67 -14.80
C VAL A 67 -9.45 15.11 -14.92
N PRO A 68 -10.14 16.09 -14.30
CA PRO A 68 -9.76 17.51 -14.32
C PRO A 68 -8.57 17.78 -13.39
N LEU A 69 -7.37 17.31 -13.76
CA LEU A 69 -6.13 17.58 -13.05
C LEU A 69 -5.44 18.83 -13.61
N LEU A 70 -4.99 19.68 -12.69
CA LEU A 70 -4.10 20.79 -12.98
C LEU A 70 -2.63 20.33 -12.87
N PRO A 71 -1.71 20.87 -13.69
CA PRO A 71 -0.28 20.55 -13.59
C PRO A 71 0.30 20.75 -12.18
N GLU A 72 -0.17 21.78 -11.47
CA GLU A 72 0.27 22.13 -10.12
C GLU A 72 -0.11 21.07 -9.10
N HIS A 73 -1.20 20.32 -9.33
CA HIS A 73 -1.61 19.24 -8.43
C HIS A 73 -0.57 18.12 -8.40
N VAL A 74 -0.03 17.77 -9.58
CA VAL A 74 1.00 16.74 -9.72
C VAL A 74 2.34 17.30 -9.25
N ALA A 75 2.74 18.48 -9.73
CA ALA A 75 4.03 19.10 -9.45
C ALA A 75 4.24 19.42 -7.95
N LYS A 76 3.18 19.78 -7.22
CA LYS A 76 3.23 20.00 -5.75
C LYS A 76 3.09 18.70 -4.95
N GLY A 77 2.88 17.55 -5.61
CA GLY A 77 2.70 16.28 -4.93
C GLY A 77 1.43 16.23 -4.07
N ILE A 78 0.29 16.79 -4.53
CA ILE A 78 -0.97 16.74 -3.77
C ILE A 78 -1.44 15.28 -3.73
N PRO A 79 -1.43 14.60 -2.55
CA PRO A 79 -1.61 13.15 -2.47
C PRO A 79 -2.90 12.65 -3.11
N GLU A 80 -4.02 13.33 -2.85
CA GLU A 80 -5.33 12.86 -3.29
C GLU A 80 -5.50 13.03 -4.81
N MET A 81 -4.90 14.08 -5.39
CA MET A 81 -4.94 14.32 -6.83
C MET A 81 -4.06 13.33 -7.59
N ASN A 82 -2.87 13.03 -7.06
CA ASN A 82 -2.01 11.99 -7.62
C ASN A 82 -2.61 10.59 -7.43
N LEU A 83 -3.33 10.31 -6.34
CA LEU A 83 -4.09 9.06 -6.22
C LEU A 83 -5.19 9.01 -7.28
N LEU A 84 -5.97 10.08 -7.46
CA LEU A 84 -7.01 10.13 -8.49
C LEU A 84 -6.44 9.90 -9.89
N LEU A 85 -5.26 10.46 -10.19
CA LEU A 85 -4.52 10.19 -11.41
C LEU A 85 -4.12 8.70 -11.53
N ALA A 86 -3.68 8.08 -10.45
CA ALA A 86 -3.34 6.65 -10.42
C ALA A 86 -4.56 5.76 -10.74
N ILE A 87 -5.69 6.08 -10.11
CA ILE A 87 -6.98 5.40 -10.27
C ILE A 87 -7.41 5.49 -11.74
N GLU A 88 -7.36 6.70 -12.30
CA GLU A 88 -7.78 6.93 -13.68
C GLU A 88 -6.84 6.27 -14.69
N LEU A 89 -5.52 6.32 -14.46
CA LEU A 89 -4.55 5.59 -15.27
C LEU A 89 -4.83 4.09 -15.23
N PHE A 90 -5.13 3.53 -14.06
CA PHE A 90 -5.47 2.12 -13.92
C PHE A 90 -6.79 1.76 -14.64
N ARG A 91 -7.77 2.67 -14.63
CA ARG A 91 -9.03 2.52 -15.36
C ARG A 91 -8.81 2.48 -16.87
N VAL A 92 -8.02 3.41 -17.40
CA VAL A 92 -7.77 3.57 -18.84
C VAL A 92 -6.80 2.51 -19.38
N SER A 93 -5.71 2.25 -18.67
CA SER A 93 -4.73 1.23 -19.03
C SER A 93 -4.24 0.51 -17.76
N PRO A 94 -4.89 -0.60 -17.36
CA PRO A 94 -4.48 -1.32 -16.16
C PRO A 94 -3.10 -1.98 -16.31
N GLY A 95 -2.60 -2.14 -17.54
CA GLY A 95 -1.31 -2.79 -17.81
C GLY A 95 -1.28 -4.29 -17.49
N LEU A 96 -2.43 -4.87 -17.08
CA LEU A 96 -2.56 -6.28 -16.76
C LEU A 96 -2.79 -7.06 -18.06
N LYS A 97 -1.74 -7.68 -18.59
CA LYS A 97 -1.89 -8.65 -19.68
C LYS A 97 -2.67 -9.84 -19.12
N THR A 98 -3.91 -10.04 -19.57
CA THR A 98 -4.62 -11.30 -19.31
C THR A 98 -3.83 -12.42 -19.99
N SER A 99 -3.70 -13.57 -19.34
CA SER A 99 -2.75 -14.63 -19.72
C SER A 99 -2.93 -15.20 -21.14
N MET A 100 -3.94 -14.77 -21.91
CA MET A 100 -4.16 -15.20 -23.29
C MET A 100 -2.93 -15.01 -24.19
N ASP A 101 -2.14 -13.95 -24.01
CA ASP A 101 -0.90 -13.76 -24.78
C ASP A 101 0.19 -14.78 -24.41
N GLN A 102 0.22 -15.25 -23.16
CA GLN A 102 1.10 -16.34 -22.72
C GLN A 102 0.56 -17.73 -23.13
N VAL A 103 -0.76 -17.86 -23.24
CA VAL A 103 -1.42 -19.07 -23.74
C VAL A 103 -1.09 -19.29 -25.21
N LYS A 104 -1.03 -18.22 -26.04
CA LYS A 104 -0.57 -18.31 -27.44
C LYS A 104 0.83 -18.91 -27.56
N VAL A 105 1.81 -18.34 -26.85
CA VAL A 105 3.21 -18.80 -26.90
C VAL A 105 3.38 -20.27 -26.48
N SER A 106 2.55 -20.74 -25.56
CA SER A 106 2.58 -22.15 -25.11
C SER A 106 1.82 -23.10 -26.03
N LEU A 107 0.93 -22.61 -26.90
CA LEU A 107 0.15 -23.43 -27.80
C LEU A 107 0.78 -23.54 -29.19
N ASP A 108 1.67 -22.64 -29.60
CA ASP A 108 2.27 -22.68 -30.95
C ASP A 108 2.93 -24.03 -31.25
N GLY A 109 3.65 -24.64 -30.30
CA GLY A 109 4.19 -26.00 -30.47
C GLY A 109 3.11 -27.10 -30.51
N ALA A 110 2.00 -26.94 -29.79
CA ALA A 110 0.90 -27.91 -29.83
C ALA A 110 0.06 -27.79 -31.12
N TRP A 111 -0.04 -26.58 -31.67
CA TRP A 111 -0.68 -26.31 -32.95
C TRP A 111 0.12 -26.92 -34.11
N ASP A 112 1.45 -26.84 -34.09
CA ASP A 112 2.29 -27.49 -35.09
C ASP A 112 2.08 -29.02 -35.10
N HIS A 113 1.93 -29.64 -33.92
CA HIS A 113 1.60 -31.06 -33.82
C HIS A 113 0.19 -31.40 -34.33
N LEU A 114 -0.78 -30.51 -34.14
CA LEU A 114 -2.15 -30.65 -34.64
C LEU A 114 -2.21 -30.52 -36.18
N ILE A 115 -1.50 -29.56 -36.75
CA ILE A 115 -1.39 -29.37 -38.21
C ILE A 115 -0.67 -30.56 -38.85
N ALA A 116 0.39 -31.05 -38.22
CA ALA A 116 1.09 -32.26 -38.69
C ALA A 116 0.17 -33.49 -38.65
N PHE A 117 -0.70 -33.60 -37.65
CA PHE A 117 -1.69 -34.67 -37.57
C PHE A 117 -2.75 -34.59 -38.67
N GLU A 118 -3.36 -33.43 -38.88
CA GLU A 118 -4.32 -33.24 -39.98
C GLU A 118 -3.70 -33.62 -41.32
N SER A 119 -2.45 -33.20 -41.55
CA SER A 119 -1.70 -33.55 -42.76
C SER A 119 -1.45 -35.07 -42.90
N MET A 120 -1.19 -35.77 -41.78
CA MET A 120 -0.99 -37.23 -41.77
C MET A 120 -2.28 -37.98 -42.06
N VAL A 121 -3.40 -37.57 -41.46
CA VAL A 121 -4.72 -38.15 -41.70
C VAL A 121 -5.11 -37.99 -43.17
N GLU A 122 -4.98 -36.78 -43.72
CA GLU A 122 -5.28 -36.52 -45.13
C GLU A 122 -4.39 -37.32 -46.09
N ALA A 123 -3.13 -37.58 -45.72
CA ALA A 123 -2.21 -38.37 -46.54
C ALA A 123 -2.63 -39.84 -46.58
N GLU A 124 -3.04 -40.41 -45.45
CA GLU A 124 -3.47 -41.80 -45.44
C GLU A 124 -4.89 -42.00 -46.00
N GLU A 125 -5.81 -41.06 -45.79
CA GLU A 125 -7.11 -41.08 -46.48
C GLU A 125 -6.89 -41.15 -48.00
N ARG A 126 -5.99 -40.32 -48.53
CA ARG A 126 -5.60 -40.35 -49.94
C ARG A 126 -5.00 -41.70 -50.38
N LYS A 127 -4.20 -42.34 -49.54
CA LYS A 127 -3.62 -43.67 -49.83
C LYS A 127 -4.71 -44.75 -49.83
N THR A 128 -5.63 -44.69 -48.88
CA THR A 128 -6.77 -45.61 -48.76
C THR A 128 -7.68 -45.50 -49.98
N TYR A 129 -8.04 -44.28 -50.39
CA TYR A 129 -8.82 -44.04 -51.61
C TYR A 129 -8.10 -44.54 -52.87
N LYS A 130 -6.77 -44.41 -52.95
CA LYS A 130 -6.00 -44.96 -54.07
C LYS A 130 -6.07 -46.48 -54.14
N LEU A 131 -5.89 -47.17 -53.00
CA LEU A 131 -5.94 -48.63 -52.94
C LEU A 131 -7.34 -49.17 -53.22
N MET A 132 -8.39 -48.48 -52.76
CA MET A 132 -9.79 -48.78 -53.15
C MET A 132 -10.00 -48.61 -54.65
N ALA A 133 -9.52 -47.52 -55.24
CA ALA A 133 -9.64 -47.26 -56.68
C ALA A 133 -8.88 -48.28 -57.54
N GLN A 134 -7.83 -48.90 -56.98
CA GLN A 134 -7.05 -49.96 -57.62
C GLN A 134 -7.69 -51.35 -57.48
N GLY A 135 -8.77 -51.49 -56.71
CA GLY A 135 -9.42 -52.79 -56.44
C GLY A 135 -8.59 -53.71 -55.54
N GLU A 136 -7.56 -53.17 -54.87
CA GLU A 136 -6.68 -53.93 -53.97
C GLU A 136 -7.27 -54.09 -52.56
N LEU A 137 -8.26 -53.25 -52.20
CA LEU A 137 -9.10 -53.47 -51.03
C LEU A 137 -10.40 -54.15 -51.46
N GLY A 138 -10.65 -55.36 -50.97
CA GLY A 138 -11.97 -56.00 -51.08
C GLY A 138 -13.01 -55.26 -50.24
N ASP A 139 -14.30 -55.50 -50.52
CA ASP A 139 -15.45 -54.84 -49.86
C ASP A 139 -15.48 -55.00 -48.32
N ASP A 140 -14.68 -55.91 -47.78
CA ASP A 140 -14.60 -56.21 -46.34
C ASP A 140 -13.36 -55.55 -45.73
N ILE A 141 -13.42 -54.22 -45.59
CA ILE A 141 -12.33 -53.42 -45.02
C ILE A 141 -12.46 -53.45 -43.50
N GLY A 142 -11.83 -54.46 -42.89
CA GLY A 142 -11.51 -54.41 -41.47
C GLY A 142 -10.55 -53.24 -41.17
N PRO A 143 -10.53 -52.72 -39.93
CA PRO A 143 -9.55 -51.69 -39.54
C PRO A 143 -8.12 -52.18 -39.83
N LEU A 144 -7.32 -51.34 -40.49
CA LEU A 144 -5.95 -51.66 -40.87
C LEU A 144 -5.15 -52.11 -39.63
N PRO A 145 -4.51 -53.30 -39.64
CA PRO A 145 -3.70 -53.77 -38.52
C PRO A 145 -2.56 -52.78 -38.24
N GLY A 146 -2.50 -52.24 -37.01
CA GLY A 146 -1.52 -51.23 -36.59
C GLY A 146 -2.09 -49.83 -36.37
N TRP A 147 -3.27 -49.52 -36.92
CA TRP A 147 -3.92 -48.21 -36.74
C TRP A 147 -4.54 -48.01 -35.35
N SER A 148 -4.91 -49.10 -34.67
CA SER A 148 -5.58 -48.99 -33.37
C SER A 148 -4.72 -48.28 -32.33
N ASP A 149 -3.42 -48.55 -32.33
CA ASP A 149 -2.54 -48.14 -31.23
C ASP A 149 -2.04 -46.70 -31.43
N GLU A 150 -1.64 -46.34 -32.64
CA GLU A 150 -1.23 -44.97 -32.98
C GLU A 150 -2.41 -44.00 -32.87
N PHE A 151 -3.58 -44.35 -33.43
CA PHE A 151 -4.78 -43.53 -33.32
C PHE A 151 -5.22 -43.36 -31.85
N HIS A 152 -5.13 -44.43 -31.05
CA HIS A 152 -5.43 -44.36 -29.63
C HIS A 152 -4.45 -43.45 -28.87
N GLN A 153 -3.14 -43.54 -29.14
CA GLN A 153 -2.15 -42.64 -28.56
C GLN A 153 -2.40 -41.17 -28.93
N MET A 154 -2.79 -40.91 -30.17
CA MET A 154 -3.12 -39.55 -30.62
C MET A 154 -4.40 -39.02 -30.00
N GLN A 155 -5.43 -39.85 -29.85
CA GLN A 155 -6.65 -39.48 -29.13
C GLN A 155 -6.35 -39.13 -27.67
N ILE A 156 -5.43 -39.87 -27.01
CA ILE A 156 -4.96 -39.54 -25.66
C ILE A 156 -4.26 -38.17 -25.65
N MET A 157 -3.36 -37.91 -26.60
CA MET A 157 -2.65 -36.63 -26.70
C MET A 157 -3.61 -35.46 -26.96
N LEU A 158 -4.59 -35.63 -27.85
CA LEU A 158 -5.61 -34.64 -28.15
C LEU A 158 -6.45 -34.33 -26.90
N ASN A 159 -6.93 -35.35 -26.19
CA ASN A 159 -7.67 -35.17 -24.95
C ASN A 159 -6.81 -34.45 -23.88
N HIS A 160 -5.52 -34.74 -23.81
CA HIS A 160 -4.59 -34.07 -22.90
C HIS A 160 -4.44 -32.58 -23.25
N VAL A 161 -4.21 -32.25 -24.52
CA VAL A 161 -4.10 -30.85 -24.99
C VAL A 161 -5.41 -30.09 -24.77
N GLN A 162 -6.56 -30.71 -25.04
CA GLN A 162 -7.88 -30.12 -24.76
C GLN A 162 -8.08 -29.86 -23.26
N GLY A 163 -7.67 -30.79 -22.39
CA GLY A 163 -7.68 -30.60 -20.94
C GLY A 163 -6.84 -29.40 -20.50
N GLN A 164 -5.59 -29.32 -20.97
CA GLN A 164 -4.72 -28.16 -20.68
C GLN A 164 -5.31 -26.84 -21.20
N LEU A 165 -5.93 -26.84 -22.38
CA LEU A 165 -6.57 -25.66 -22.95
C LEU A 165 -7.77 -25.22 -22.11
N GLN A 166 -8.58 -26.17 -21.65
CA GLN A 166 -9.74 -25.89 -20.79
C GLN A 166 -9.30 -25.33 -19.42
N GLU A 167 -8.29 -25.90 -18.79
CA GLU A 167 -7.71 -25.39 -17.54
C GLU A 167 -7.18 -23.96 -17.71
N LYS A 168 -6.44 -23.70 -18.80
CA LYS A 168 -5.94 -22.35 -19.12
C LYS A 168 -7.07 -21.36 -19.38
N ARG A 169 -8.14 -21.77 -20.09
CA ARG A 169 -9.34 -20.94 -20.29
C ARG A 169 -10.03 -20.63 -18.97
N GLN A 170 -10.15 -21.61 -18.07
CA GLN A 170 -10.74 -21.40 -16.74
C GLN A 170 -9.89 -20.44 -15.90
N SER A 171 -8.57 -20.60 -15.90
CA SER A 171 -7.63 -19.69 -15.22
C SER A 171 -7.70 -18.27 -15.79
N ALA A 172 -7.77 -18.12 -17.11
CA ALA A 172 -7.94 -16.81 -17.76
C ALA A 172 -9.27 -16.15 -17.40
N SER A 173 -10.36 -16.93 -17.35
CA SER A 173 -11.69 -16.45 -16.92
C SER A 173 -11.71 -16.01 -15.45
N GLN A 174 -11.08 -16.77 -14.56
CA GLN A 174 -10.91 -16.39 -13.15
C GLN A 174 -10.10 -15.10 -13.02
N MET A 175 -8.98 -14.98 -13.76
CA MET A 175 -8.15 -13.77 -13.77
C MET A 175 -8.92 -12.56 -14.29
N ALA A 176 -9.70 -12.71 -15.36
CA ALA A 176 -10.56 -11.64 -15.89
C ALA A 176 -11.59 -11.18 -14.84
N THR A 177 -12.19 -12.13 -14.10
CA THR A 177 -13.12 -11.83 -13.01
C THR A 177 -12.43 -11.05 -11.87
N ILE A 178 -11.22 -11.45 -11.48
CA ILE A 178 -10.43 -10.75 -10.45
C ILE A 178 -10.07 -9.33 -10.92
N CYS A 179 -9.61 -9.18 -12.16
CA CYS A 179 -9.27 -7.88 -12.75
C CYS A 179 -10.48 -6.95 -12.77
N SER A 180 -11.65 -7.44 -13.18
CA SER A 180 -12.89 -6.68 -13.20
C SER A 180 -13.29 -6.21 -11.78
N LYS A 181 -13.21 -7.09 -10.78
CA LYS A 181 -13.49 -6.72 -9.37
C LYS A 181 -12.52 -5.66 -8.86
N LEU A 182 -11.23 -5.80 -9.17
CA LEU A 182 -10.22 -4.81 -8.79
C LEU A 182 -10.46 -3.45 -9.46
N GLN A 183 -10.80 -3.44 -10.75
CA GLN A 183 -11.18 -2.22 -11.46
C GLN A 183 -12.39 -1.54 -10.83
N GLN A 184 -13.41 -2.31 -10.45
CA GLN A 184 -14.59 -1.77 -9.76
C GLN A 184 -14.20 -1.16 -8.41
N GLN A 185 -13.46 -1.87 -7.57
CA GLN A 185 -13.03 -1.37 -6.26
C GLN A 185 -12.19 -0.09 -6.36
N VAL A 186 -11.30 -0.04 -7.35
CA VAL A 186 -10.46 1.14 -7.62
C VAL A 186 -11.32 2.32 -8.10
N SER A 187 -12.32 2.06 -8.94
CA SER A 187 -13.28 3.07 -9.39
C SER A 187 -14.13 3.60 -8.23
N ASP A 188 -14.66 2.72 -7.39
CA ASP A 188 -15.48 3.10 -6.22
C ASP A 188 -14.68 3.94 -5.22
N LEU A 189 -13.40 3.60 -5.02
CA LEU A 189 -12.48 4.42 -4.24
C LEU A 189 -12.31 5.82 -4.85
N GLY A 190 -12.17 5.90 -6.17
CA GLY A 190 -12.10 7.19 -6.89
C GLY A 190 -13.32 8.06 -6.66
N VAL A 191 -14.53 7.48 -6.78
CA VAL A 191 -15.80 8.18 -6.53
C VAL A 191 -15.86 8.68 -5.09
N SER A 192 -15.53 7.83 -4.11
CA SER A 192 -15.54 8.21 -2.69
C SER A 192 -14.61 9.38 -2.37
N ILE A 193 -13.42 9.42 -2.98
CA ILE A 193 -12.45 10.53 -2.83
C ILE A 193 -13.03 11.83 -3.40
N VAL A 194 -13.67 11.77 -4.57
CA VAL A 194 -14.29 12.95 -5.20
C VAL A 194 -15.44 13.46 -4.35
N GLU A 195 -16.33 12.57 -3.87
CA GLU A 195 -17.47 12.94 -3.02
C GLU A 195 -17.05 13.63 -1.72
N GLN A 196 -16.05 13.11 -1.02
CA GLN A 196 -15.52 13.72 0.21
C GLN A 196 -14.95 15.11 -0.07
N ARG A 197 -14.24 15.30 -1.20
CA ARG A 197 -13.74 16.62 -1.61
C ARG A 197 -14.87 17.61 -1.92
N VAL A 198 -15.94 17.17 -2.58
CA VAL A 198 -17.12 18.01 -2.84
C VAL A 198 -17.75 18.49 -1.53
N LYS A 199 -17.69 17.68 -0.47
CA LYS A 199 -18.15 18.04 0.88
C LYS A 199 -17.16 18.95 1.64
N GLY A 200 -15.99 19.24 1.08
CA GLY A 200 -14.91 19.94 1.78
C GLY A 200 -14.23 19.10 2.86
N GLU A 201 -14.49 17.79 2.92
CA GLU A 201 -13.84 16.88 3.83
C GLU A 201 -12.42 16.57 3.32
N THR A 202 -11.44 16.60 4.22
CA THR A 202 -10.08 16.17 3.89
C THR A 202 -10.09 14.66 3.71
N VAL A 203 -9.96 14.23 2.46
CA VAL A 203 -9.71 12.83 2.13
C VAL A 203 -8.31 12.48 2.60
N SER A 204 -8.21 11.89 3.78
CA SER A 204 -6.93 11.34 4.17
C SER A 204 -6.73 10.01 3.47
N VAL A 205 -6.06 10.06 2.33
CA VAL A 205 -5.47 8.90 1.68
C VAL A 205 -4.24 8.50 2.51
N PHE A 206 -4.47 8.06 3.74
CA PHE A 206 -3.41 7.44 4.49
C PHE A 206 -3.15 6.07 3.84
N ASP A 207 -1.88 5.82 3.48
CA ASP A 207 -1.42 4.47 3.20
C ASP A 207 -1.87 3.56 4.35
N THR A 208 -2.47 2.41 4.04
CA THR A 208 -2.82 1.38 5.03
C THR A 208 -1.61 1.05 5.91
N ARG A 209 -0.38 1.19 5.40
CA ARG A 209 0.85 1.15 6.20
C ARG A 209 0.96 2.33 7.19
N SER A 210 0.77 3.57 6.73
CA SER A 210 0.77 4.75 7.60
C SER A 210 -0.33 4.69 8.67
N LEU A 211 -1.53 4.23 8.34
CA LEU A 211 -2.59 4.00 9.35
C LEU A 211 -2.17 2.94 10.37
N ARG A 212 -1.59 1.84 9.91
CA ARG A 212 -1.06 0.80 10.81
C ARG A 212 0.02 1.37 11.71
N GLU A 213 0.94 2.17 11.18
CA GLU A 213 2.00 2.83 11.97
C GLU A 213 1.44 3.86 12.95
N ARG A 214 0.47 4.68 12.57
CA ARG A 214 -0.21 5.65 13.46
C ARG A 214 -0.91 4.92 14.61
N LYS A 215 -1.66 3.85 14.30
CA LYS A 215 -2.35 3.04 15.31
C LYS A 215 -1.40 2.45 16.36
N LYS A 216 -0.14 2.15 16.02
CA LYS A 216 0.85 1.66 16.98
C LYS A 216 1.16 2.68 18.09
N PHE A 217 0.99 3.98 17.85
CA PHE A 217 1.23 5.04 18.83
C PHE A 217 -0.04 5.55 19.50
N THR A 218 -1.20 5.39 18.87
CA THR A 218 -2.46 5.98 19.35
C THR A 218 -3.35 5.01 20.10
N LYS A 219 -3.19 3.69 19.86
CA LYS A 219 -4.01 2.68 20.51
C LYS A 219 -3.46 2.33 21.89
N LEU A 220 -4.33 2.40 22.90
CA LEU A 220 -4.04 2.00 24.27
C LEU A 220 -4.82 0.72 24.62
N PHE A 221 -4.13 -0.29 25.13
CA PHE A 221 -4.77 -1.49 25.64
C PHE A 221 -5.30 -1.22 27.05
N ARG A 222 -6.63 -1.26 27.22
CA ARG A 222 -7.31 -0.89 28.46
C ARG A 222 -6.81 -1.72 29.64
N GLU A 223 -6.62 -3.01 29.43
CA GLU A 223 -6.20 -3.98 30.45
C GLU A 223 -4.83 -3.59 31.04
N ARG A 224 -3.95 -3.05 30.21
CA ARG A 224 -2.60 -2.65 30.62
C ARG A 224 -2.62 -1.39 31.50
N ILE A 225 -3.59 -0.51 31.33
CA ILE A 225 -3.70 0.76 32.07
C ILE A 225 -4.89 0.82 33.03
N GLN A 226 -5.51 -0.33 33.31
CA GLN A 226 -6.70 -0.43 34.17
C GLN A 226 -6.42 0.11 35.58
N ASP A 227 -5.19 0.01 36.06
CA ASP A 227 -4.76 0.56 37.36
C ASP A 227 -4.75 2.10 37.41
N LEU A 228 -4.58 2.76 36.27
CA LEU A 228 -4.68 4.21 36.15
C LEU A 228 -6.16 4.62 36.02
N LEU A 229 -6.90 3.90 35.16
CA LEU A 229 -8.30 4.22 34.85
C LEU A 229 -9.25 3.97 36.02
N SER A 230 -8.95 3.02 36.91
CA SER A 230 -9.77 2.74 38.09
C SER A 230 -9.86 3.90 39.08
N LYS A 231 -8.99 4.92 38.94
CA LYS A 231 -8.99 6.14 39.74
C LYS A 231 -9.89 7.24 39.17
N GLU A 232 -10.37 7.08 37.94
CA GLU A 232 -11.19 8.07 37.25
C GLU A 232 -12.68 7.78 37.47
N SER A 233 -13.51 8.82 37.47
CA SER A 233 -14.97 8.68 37.63
C SER A 233 -15.64 8.04 36.40
N ASP A 234 -15.05 8.23 35.22
CA ASP A 234 -15.49 7.65 33.95
C ASP A 234 -14.30 6.99 33.23
N PRO A 235 -13.98 5.73 33.56
CA PRO A 235 -12.83 5.02 33.00
C PRO A 235 -12.86 4.88 31.47
N ASP A 236 -14.03 4.67 30.88
CA ASP A 236 -14.21 4.48 29.43
C ASP A 236 -14.04 5.79 28.67
N GLY A 237 -14.69 6.86 29.14
CA GLY A 237 -14.53 8.18 28.55
C GLY A 237 -13.10 8.70 28.65
N GLU A 238 -12.42 8.48 29.80
CA GLU A 238 -11.02 8.88 29.96
C GLU A 238 -10.06 8.07 29.08
N HIS A 239 -10.30 6.77 28.89
CA HIS A 239 -9.54 5.95 27.94
C HIS A 239 -9.62 6.54 26.52
N HIS A 240 -10.83 6.83 26.03
CA HIS A 240 -11.03 7.38 24.69
C HIS A 240 -10.41 8.78 24.52
N LYS A 241 -10.51 9.64 25.54
CA LYS A 241 -9.86 10.96 25.53
C LYS A 241 -8.33 10.84 25.45
N CYS A 242 -7.74 9.87 26.14
CA CYS A 242 -6.30 9.62 26.04
C CYS A 242 -5.88 9.20 24.63
N GLU A 243 -6.61 8.27 23.99
CA GLU A 243 -6.35 7.88 22.59
C GLU A 243 -6.49 9.08 21.63
N THR A 244 -7.51 9.91 21.83
CA THR A 244 -7.74 11.14 21.04
C THR A 244 -6.58 12.13 21.16
N ILE A 245 -6.03 12.30 22.37
CA ILE A 245 -4.84 13.14 22.58
C ILE A 245 -3.63 12.53 21.87
N LEU A 246 -3.38 11.23 22.02
CA LEU A 246 -2.27 10.58 21.33
C LEU A 246 -2.39 10.73 19.80
N GLU A 247 -3.60 10.62 19.24
CA GLU A 247 -3.86 10.80 17.82
C GLU A 247 -3.58 12.23 17.35
N ARG A 248 -3.92 13.24 18.16
CA ARG A 248 -3.58 14.64 17.88
C ARG A 248 -2.07 14.87 17.82
N TYR A 249 -1.29 14.17 18.63
CA TYR A 249 0.18 14.34 18.72
C TYR A 249 0.98 13.24 18.02
N VAL A 250 0.35 12.38 17.20
CA VAL A 250 1.01 11.16 16.70
C VAL A 250 2.28 11.43 15.90
N ASP A 251 2.34 12.52 15.12
CA ASP A 251 3.54 12.86 14.34
C ASP A 251 4.71 13.29 15.26
N LEU A 252 4.43 14.06 16.32
CA LEU A 252 5.42 14.39 17.36
C LEU A 252 5.90 13.13 18.09
N LEU A 253 4.97 12.23 18.44
CA LEU A 253 5.29 11.00 19.14
C LEU A 253 6.16 10.07 18.28
N GLN A 254 5.83 9.93 17.00
CA GLN A 254 6.63 9.17 16.03
C GLN A 254 8.03 9.74 15.88
N GLN A 255 8.16 11.07 15.75
CA GLN A 255 9.46 11.73 15.62
C GLN A 255 10.29 11.58 16.90
N THR A 256 9.67 11.78 18.06
CA THR A 256 10.31 11.61 19.37
C THR A 256 10.82 10.18 19.53
N TYR A 257 9.96 9.19 19.24
CA TYR A 257 10.31 7.79 19.34
C TYR A 257 11.47 7.42 18.41
N ARG A 258 11.40 7.83 17.13
CA ARG A 258 12.49 7.59 16.17
C ARG A 258 13.78 8.26 16.60
N TYR A 259 13.73 9.49 17.10
CA TYR A 259 14.92 10.20 17.54
C TYR A 259 15.63 9.45 18.66
N TYR A 260 14.90 9.00 19.69
CA TYR A 260 15.51 8.34 20.83
C TYR A 260 15.84 6.86 20.58
N GLY A 261 15.07 6.15 19.78
CA GLY A 261 15.32 4.72 19.48
C GLY A 261 16.38 4.46 18.40
N THR A 262 16.82 5.50 17.66
CA THR A 262 17.89 5.36 16.66
C THR A 262 19.27 5.75 17.17
N LEU A 263 19.40 6.14 18.46
CA LEU A 263 20.67 6.61 19.01
C LEU A 263 21.73 5.50 19.01
N ASP A 264 21.32 4.27 19.31
CA ASP A 264 22.19 3.09 19.25
C ASP A 264 21.89 2.21 17.99
N GLY A 265 21.21 2.78 16.97
CA GLY A 265 20.93 2.12 15.68
C GLY A 265 19.70 1.19 15.66
N GLY A 266 18.89 1.20 16.72
CA GLY A 266 17.68 0.38 16.86
C GLY A 266 16.42 0.95 16.20
N LEU A 267 15.32 0.19 16.29
CA LEU A 267 13.96 0.62 15.94
C LEU A 267 13.04 0.66 17.17
N THR A 268 13.61 0.41 18.34
CA THR A 268 13.00 0.25 19.65
C THR A 268 13.72 1.15 20.65
N ILE A 269 13.14 1.38 21.84
CA ILE A 269 13.76 2.23 22.85
C ILE A 269 14.26 1.38 24.01
N SER A 270 15.58 1.30 24.14
CA SER A 270 16.23 0.71 25.31
C SER A 270 16.01 1.54 26.57
N MET A 271 16.27 0.95 27.73
CA MET A 271 16.17 1.66 29.02
C MET A 271 17.08 2.91 29.09
N LYS A 272 18.28 2.82 28.52
CA LYS A 272 19.26 3.91 28.48
C LYS A 272 18.77 5.07 27.60
N GLU A 273 18.19 4.76 26.44
CA GLU A 273 17.58 5.75 25.56
C GLU A 273 16.35 6.40 26.21
N PHE A 274 15.54 5.61 26.92
CA PHE A 274 14.38 6.12 27.67
C PHE A 274 14.79 7.08 28.80
N TRP A 275 15.89 6.79 29.51
CA TRP A 275 16.47 7.71 30.48
C TRP A 275 16.93 9.02 29.85
N LYS A 276 17.58 8.94 28.67
CA LYS A 276 18.00 10.13 27.95
C LYS A 276 16.77 10.97 27.55
N PHE A 277 15.74 10.34 26.98
CA PHE A 277 14.46 10.98 26.71
C PHE A 277 13.87 11.67 27.93
N ALA A 278 13.81 10.97 29.07
CA ALA A 278 13.24 11.50 30.30
C ALA A 278 14.03 12.69 30.86
N LYS A 279 15.36 12.68 30.74
CA LYS A 279 16.23 13.79 31.15
C LYS A 279 16.09 14.99 30.23
N ASP A 280 16.20 14.78 28.92
CA ASP A 280 16.10 15.83 27.91
C ASP A 280 14.73 16.53 28.00
N CYS A 281 13.66 15.76 28.17
CA CYS A 281 12.30 16.29 28.31
C CYS A 281 11.97 16.83 29.71
N LYS A 282 12.91 16.81 30.66
CA LYS A 282 12.71 17.24 32.05
C LYS A 282 11.53 16.53 32.74
N LEU A 283 11.37 15.23 32.45
CA LEU A 283 10.30 14.40 33.01
C LEU A 283 10.62 14.05 34.47
N ALA A 284 11.89 13.77 34.77
CA ALA A 284 12.35 13.56 36.13
C ALA A 284 12.20 14.83 36.98
N SER A 285 11.69 14.67 38.20
CA SER A 285 11.49 15.76 39.15
C SER A 285 11.51 15.22 40.59
N LYS A 286 11.40 16.09 41.59
CA LYS A 286 11.36 15.64 43.00
C LYS A 286 10.18 14.70 43.28
N SER A 287 9.03 14.90 42.61
CA SER A 287 7.86 14.03 42.71
C SER A 287 7.94 12.77 41.84
N LEU A 288 8.81 12.77 40.81
CA LEU A 288 9.02 11.64 39.91
C LEU A 288 10.52 11.38 39.75
N PRO A 289 11.16 10.67 40.69
CA PRO A 289 12.58 10.36 40.63
C PRO A 289 12.86 9.37 39.48
N LEU A 290 14.13 9.29 39.04
CA LEU A 290 14.53 8.36 37.96
C LEU A 290 14.19 6.90 38.30
N ALA A 291 14.37 6.48 39.56
CA ALA A 291 13.97 5.13 39.98
C ALA A 291 12.48 4.82 39.74
N ALA A 292 11.59 5.82 39.86
CA ALA A 292 10.18 5.63 39.53
C ALA A 292 9.95 5.52 38.02
N ILE A 293 10.75 6.24 37.22
CA ILE A 293 10.75 6.11 35.76
C ILE A 293 11.21 4.69 35.34
N ASP A 294 12.14 4.07 36.08
CA ASP A 294 12.57 2.69 35.85
C ASP A 294 11.42 1.70 36.03
N VAL A 295 10.67 1.85 37.12
CA VAL A 295 9.49 1.02 37.38
C VAL A 295 8.45 1.21 36.28
N ILE A 296 8.25 2.44 35.80
CA ILE A 296 7.35 2.73 34.68
C ILE A 296 7.81 2.03 33.41
N PHE A 297 9.09 2.09 33.07
CA PHE A 297 9.64 1.41 31.89
C PHE A 297 9.36 -0.10 31.94
N VAL A 298 9.72 -0.75 33.06
CA VAL A 298 9.53 -2.19 33.24
C VAL A 298 8.04 -2.56 33.16
N ARG A 299 7.17 -1.74 33.76
CA ARG A 299 5.72 -1.98 33.75
C ARG A 299 5.11 -1.80 32.36
N SER A 300 5.58 -0.83 31.59
CA SER A 300 5.17 -0.60 30.20
C SER A 300 5.76 -1.60 29.22
N ASN A 301 6.78 -2.36 29.59
CA ASN A 301 7.33 -3.43 28.77
C ASN A 301 6.78 -4.83 29.14
N TRP A 302 5.80 -4.91 30.04
CA TRP A 302 5.30 -6.18 30.53
C TRP A 302 4.44 -6.91 29.49
N LYS A 303 4.87 -8.12 29.09
CA LYS A 303 4.08 -9.00 28.21
C LYS A 303 2.91 -9.58 29.01
N SER A 304 1.67 -9.36 28.54
CA SER A 304 0.53 -10.16 29.01
C SER A 304 0.85 -11.63 28.74
N SER A 305 0.75 -12.48 29.77
CA SER A 305 1.16 -13.89 29.75
C SER A 305 0.39 -14.78 28.76
N GLU A 306 -0.55 -14.22 28.00
CA GLU A 306 -1.40 -14.95 27.06
C GLU A 306 -1.01 -14.62 25.60
N GLY A 307 -0.15 -15.48 25.04
CA GLY A 307 -0.16 -15.82 23.61
C GLY A 307 0.37 -14.79 22.58
N SER A 308 0.55 -13.52 22.93
CA SER A 308 1.10 -12.49 22.03
C SER A 308 2.56 -12.19 22.35
N GLY A 309 3.33 -13.22 22.69
CA GLY A 309 4.78 -13.10 22.77
C GLY A 309 5.28 -12.67 21.41
N ASP A 310 5.44 -11.37 21.19
CA ASP A 310 6.11 -10.86 20.01
C ASP A 310 7.55 -11.40 20.12
N ILE A 311 7.80 -12.47 19.37
CA ILE A 311 9.08 -13.17 19.29
C ILE A 311 10.17 -12.17 18.89
N HIS A 312 9.78 -11.05 18.27
CA HIS A 312 10.63 -9.99 17.77
C HIS A 312 11.07 -8.94 18.80
N ASN A 313 10.71 -9.06 20.09
CA ASN A 313 11.24 -8.17 21.14
C ASN A 313 11.87 -8.97 22.31
N PRO A 314 13.11 -9.49 22.13
CA PRO A 314 13.82 -10.25 23.16
C PRO A 314 14.51 -9.36 24.20
N GLU A 315 14.82 -8.11 23.87
CA GLU A 315 15.69 -7.23 24.69
C GLU A 315 14.95 -6.37 25.72
N ARG A 316 13.62 -6.55 25.84
CA ARG A 316 12.77 -5.75 26.75
C ARG A 316 12.81 -4.25 26.44
N GLU A 317 12.87 -3.91 25.16
CA GLU A 317 12.86 -2.53 24.71
C GLU A 317 11.44 -2.06 24.40
N LEU A 318 11.14 -0.77 24.55
CA LEU A 318 9.79 -0.27 24.30
C LEU A 318 9.50 -0.22 22.80
N ILE A 319 8.46 -0.94 22.39
CA ILE A 319 7.82 -0.74 21.08
C ILE A 319 6.92 0.52 21.10
N PRO A 320 6.43 1.02 19.95
CA PRO A 320 5.66 2.27 19.92
C PRO A 320 4.46 2.37 20.89
N GLY A 321 3.68 1.30 21.02
CA GLY A 321 2.51 1.29 21.91
C GLY A 321 2.89 1.33 23.39
N GLU A 322 3.99 0.66 23.74
CA GLU A 322 4.57 0.67 25.08
C GLU A 322 5.18 2.02 25.42
N PHE A 323 5.80 2.68 24.44
CA PHE A 323 6.24 4.06 24.58
C PHE A 323 5.07 4.98 24.91
N SER A 324 3.97 4.95 24.13
CA SER A 324 2.76 5.75 24.44
C SER A 324 2.15 5.43 25.80
N GLU A 325 2.11 4.15 26.20
CA GLU A 325 1.68 3.76 27.55
C GLU A 325 2.59 4.36 28.64
N SER A 326 3.90 4.32 28.43
CA SER A 326 4.87 4.87 29.38
C SER A 326 4.67 6.38 29.59
N LEU A 327 4.30 7.13 28.54
CA LEU A 327 3.97 8.54 28.65
C LEU A 327 2.74 8.76 29.52
N LEU A 328 1.71 7.92 29.37
CA LEU A 328 0.51 7.96 30.21
C LEU A 328 0.85 7.71 31.67
N ARG A 329 1.65 6.69 31.97
CA ARG A 329 2.13 6.39 33.32
C ARG A 329 2.98 7.51 33.91
N ILE A 330 3.91 8.07 33.13
CA ILE A 330 4.71 9.24 33.54
C ILE A 330 3.79 10.40 33.87
N SER A 331 2.78 10.67 33.04
CA SER A 331 1.86 11.77 33.28
C SER A 331 1.06 11.60 34.58
N SER A 332 0.58 10.38 34.85
CA SER A 332 -0.12 10.07 36.09
C SER A 332 0.77 10.26 37.31
N ALA A 333 2.01 9.77 37.26
CA ALA A 333 2.93 9.80 38.40
C ALA A 333 3.52 11.21 38.62
N LYS A 334 3.87 11.93 37.55
CA LYS A 334 4.45 13.28 37.63
C LYS A 334 3.45 14.29 38.23
N TYR A 335 2.18 14.14 37.90
CA TYR A 335 1.09 15.01 38.34
C TYR A 335 0.21 14.34 39.40
N ASP A 336 0.76 13.40 40.16
CA ASP A 336 0.05 12.76 41.26
C ASP A 336 -0.37 13.79 42.31
N GLY A 337 -1.55 13.59 42.90
CA GLY A 337 -2.18 14.56 43.81
C GLY A 337 -2.80 15.81 43.15
N SER A 338 -2.62 16.02 41.83
CA SER A 338 -3.35 17.08 41.13
C SER A 338 -4.81 16.66 40.88
N ALA A 339 -5.73 17.63 40.93
CA ALA A 339 -7.16 17.45 40.63
C ALA A 339 -7.45 17.23 39.13
N ARG A 340 -6.42 17.02 38.29
CA ARG A 340 -6.56 16.80 36.85
C ARG A 340 -6.91 15.35 36.55
N THR A 341 -7.75 15.13 35.54
CA THR A 341 -8.00 13.79 35.01
C THR A 341 -6.76 13.23 34.31
N LEU A 342 -6.71 11.91 34.10
CA LEU A 342 -5.62 11.25 33.40
C LEU A 342 -5.35 11.86 32.01
N SER A 343 -6.39 12.14 31.22
CA SER A 343 -6.25 12.77 29.90
C SER A 343 -5.64 14.18 29.99
N GLN A 344 -6.07 14.99 30.96
CA GLN A 344 -5.51 16.33 31.19
C GLN A 344 -4.03 16.26 31.62
N LYS A 345 -3.66 15.27 32.43
CA LYS A 345 -2.27 15.02 32.83
C LYS A 345 -1.40 14.65 31.63
N LEU A 346 -1.88 13.76 30.76
CA LEU A 346 -1.19 13.38 29.51
C LEU A 346 -0.98 14.59 28.60
N GLN A 347 -2.05 15.34 28.33
CA GLN A 347 -2.00 16.56 27.51
C GLN A 347 -0.97 17.56 28.06
N THR A 348 -0.98 17.79 29.37
CA THR A 348 -0.01 18.67 30.04
C THR A 348 1.43 18.17 29.85
N LEU A 349 1.66 16.86 30.02
CA LEU A 349 2.99 16.27 29.82
C LEU A 349 3.50 16.52 28.41
N ILE A 350 2.66 16.29 27.39
CA ILE A 350 3.05 16.49 25.99
C ILE A 350 3.36 17.96 25.72
N ASP A 351 2.46 18.88 26.08
CA ASP A 351 2.60 20.31 25.77
C ASP A 351 3.76 20.98 26.52
N MET A 352 3.94 20.64 27.80
CA MET A 352 4.89 21.35 28.66
C MET A 352 6.27 20.71 28.68
N ASN A 353 6.38 19.43 28.35
CA ASN A 353 7.64 18.71 28.39
C ASN A 353 8.07 18.23 26.99
N ILE A 354 7.28 17.37 26.35
CA ILE A 354 7.73 16.68 25.13
C ILE A 354 7.83 17.67 23.97
N LEU A 355 6.75 18.39 23.65
CA LEU A 355 6.72 19.37 22.56
C LEU A 355 7.79 20.46 22.74
N LYS A 356 8.08 20.84 23.98
CA LYS A 356 9.06 21.90 24.30
C LYS A 356 10.50 21.42 24.31
N PHE A 357 10.80 20.14 24.53
CA PHE A 357 12.17 19.73 24.82
C PHE A 357 12.65 18.50 24.04
N ALA A 358 11.75 17.66 23.51
CA ALA A 358 12.14 16.45 22.78
C ALA A 358 12.99 16.80 21.55
N GLY A 359 14.12 16.10 21.39
CA GLY A 359 14.99 16.23 20.23
C GLY A 359 15.79 17.55 20.12
N ARG A 360 15.71 18.45 21.12
CA ARG A 360 16.45 19.74 21.10
C ARG A 360 17.96 19.62 21.25
N ALA A 361 18.49 18.43 21.55
CA ALA A 361 19.93 18.20 21.57
C ALA A 361 20.54 18.06 20.16
N ASP A 362 19.72 17.97 19.11
CA ASP A 362 20.17 18.08 17.72
C ASP A 362 19.69 19.42 17.12
N PRO A 363 20.60 20.39 16.89
CA PRO A 363 20.25 21.74 16.43
C PRO A 363 19.61 21.81 15.04
N ASN A 364 19.39 20.69 14.33
CA ASN A 364 18.97 20.69 12.94
C ASN A 364 17.55 20.19 12.58
N LYS A 365 16.74 19.55 13.46
CA LYS A 365 15.67 18.67 12.90
C LYS A 365 14.26 18.57 13.48
N VAL A 366 13.94 18.91 14.73
CA VAL A 366 12.62 18.53 15.31
C VAL A 366 11.62 19.70 15.45
N SER A 367 12.02 20.85 16.01
CA SER A 367 11.06 21.94 16.28
C SER A 367 10.55 22.64 15.02
N ASP A 368 11.39 22.78 13.99
CA ASP A 368 11.05 23.55 12.79
C ASP A 368 10.09 22.81 11.84
N ARG A 369 9.92 21.48 12.03
CA ARG A 369 9.01 20.64 11.23
C ARG A 369 7.63 20.44 11.87
N LEU A 370 7.43 20.93 13.09
CA LEU A 370 6.21 20.71 13.88
C LEU A 370 5.22 21.88 13.83
N LEU A 371 5.48 22.91 13.02
CA LEU A 371 4.38 23.77 12.57
C LEU A 371 3.42 22.89 11.78
N PRO A 372 2.11 22.92 12.08
CA PRO A 372 1.15 22.05 11.44
C PRO A 372 1.20 22.29 9.93
N SER A 373 1.76 21.33 9.18
CA SER A 373 1.72 21.32 7.71
C SER A 373 0.30 21.11 7.16
N CYS A 374 -0.72 21.18 8.01
CA CYS A 374 -2.10 21.40 7.61
C CYS A 374 -2.33 22.90 7.33
N THR A 375 -1.53 23.50 6.44
CA THR A 375 -1.98 24.71 5.75
C THR A 375 -3.14 24.30 4.86
N TYR A 376 -4.35 24.63 5.33
CA TYR A 376 -5.58 24.67 4.56
C TYR A 376 -5.32 25.44 3.26
N ILE A 377 -5.03 24.73 2.18
CA ILE A 377 -5.17 25.31 0.84
C ILE A 377 -6.64 25.14 0.50
N SER A 378 -7.44 26.14 0.90
CA SER A 378 -8.78 26.38 0.36
C SER A 378 -8.63 26.74 -1.11
N LEU A 379 -8.50 25.73 -1.97
CA LEU A 379 -8.77 25.88 -3.39
C LEU A 379 -10.28 25.76 -3.55
N ASN A 380 -10.88 26.73 -4.26
CA ASN A 380 -12.32 26.83 -4.51
C ASN A 380 -12.89 25.50 -5.04
N ALA A 381 -13.43 24.67 -4.14
CA ALA A 381 -14.07 23.39 -4.47
C ALA A 381 -15.23 23.57 -5.47
N HIS A 382 -15.83 24.76 -5.50
CA HIS A 382 -16.91 25.14 -6.42
C HIS A 382 -16.49 25.07 -7.90
N GLU A 383 -15.26 25.47 -8.24
CA GLU A 383 -14.80 25.53 -9.63
C GLU A 383 -14.46 24.14 -10.20
N VAL A 384 -14.09 23.20 -9.32
CA VAL A 384 -13.83 21.79 -9.68
C VAL A 384 -15.14 21.02 -9.80
N ALA A 385 -16.12 21.30 -8.93
CA ALA A 385 -17.44 20.65 -8.96
C ALA A 385 -18.25 21.04 -10.21
N GLU A 386 -18.27 22.32 -10.62
CA GLU A 386 -18.98 22.76 -11.82
C GLU A 386 -18.45 22.12 -13.10
N ARG A 387 -17.13 21.88 -13.20
CA ARG A 387 -16.53 21.22 -14.36
C ARG A 387 -16.77 19.71 -14.39
N PHE A 388 -17.05 19.08 -13.25
CA PHE A 388 -17.34 17.65 -13.16
C PHE A 388 -18.80 17.34 -13.52
N CYS A 389 -19.72 18.29 -13.34
CA CYS A 389 -21.13 18.12 -13.71
C CYS A 389 -21.44 18.49 -15.18
N GLN A 390 -20.51 19.12 -15.89
CA GLN A 390 -20.68 19.56 -17.28
C GLN A 390 -20.03 18.62 -18.32
N ALA A 391 -19.28 17.60 -17.87
CA ALA A 391 -18.69 16.54 -18.69
C ALA A 391 -19.35 15.20 -18.35
#